data_AF-A0A378MVB9-F1
#
_entry.id   AF-A0A378MVB9-F1
#
_cell.length_a   1.000
_cell.length_b   1.000
_cell.length_c   1.000
_cell.angle_alpha   90.00
_cell.angle_beta   90.00
_cell.angle_gamma   90.00
#
_symmetry.space_group_name_H-M   'P 1'
#
loop_
_entity.id
_entity.type
_entity.pdbx_description
1 polymer ?
#
loop_
_entity_poly.entity_id
_entity_poly.type
_entity_poly.pdbx_seq_one_letter_code
_entity_poly.pdbx_strand_id
1 'polypeptide(L)'
;MAVPSATVNGITYSGFAANTTAAGNVVSVGSNTIKRQIQNVAAGQISATSTDAINSSQLYMAMNATGNLANSTKNILGGNATVKPDGSVTYTNIGGTNKNTIEEALKAVKTEVVAGSNVNITNATGANGQTIYTVNAYNTTANSSSPDYITVTGKAATAANTTNYEIGLTKKAIDDFTKDTQATVVSNDGTVTVKSTERNANGTVIYDLSVNIPAQASQIQYFSVNSTVPENQANDGAKSRNSIAIGPNATATGGEQAAVALGTNSNANGNGALSLGVATVSKGIQATAVGHSANATANGTTALGRQTNATAGDATAVGSNANATAEKASAFGVAANASANASLAVGANSIASAQSAVAVGTRANATAQFATALGMGAQATLNSSVALGSESVVRAATPTENATVGVLLIMALPG
;
A
#
# COMPACT_ATOMS: atom_id res chain seq x y z
N MET A 1 92.92 23.48 -83.50
CA MET A 1 91.56 24.06 -83.60
C MET A 1 91.31 24.86 -82.32
N ALA A 2 90.63 25.99 -82.43
CA ALA A 2 90.16 26.77 -81.28
C ALA A 2 89.18 25.90 -80.47
N VAL A 3 89.32 25.85 -79.15
CA VAL A 3 88.40 25.13 -78.26
C VAL A 3 87.66 26.19 -77.44
N PRO A 4 86.50 26.68 -77.90
CA PRO A 4 85.80 27.79 -77.26
C PRO A 4 85.02 27.38 -76.00
N SER A 5 84.70 26.09 -75.85
CA SER A 5 83.92 25.54 -74.75
C SER A 5 84.12 24.03 -74.60
N ALA A 6 83.72 23.49 -73.46
CA ALA A 6 83.60 22.06 -73.19
C ALA A 6 82.34 21.80 -72.37
N THR A 7 81.57 20.77 -72.72
CA THR A 7 80.40 20.34 -71.94
C THR A 7 80.73 19.04 -71.24
N VAL A 8 80.52 19.00 -69.91
CA VAL A 8 80.74 17.81 -69.08
C VAL A 8 79.50 17.61 -68.22
N ASN A 9 78.89 16.42 -68.30
CA ASN A 9 77.69 16.06 -67.54
C ASN A 9 76.54 17.09 -67.62
N GLY A 10 76.35 17.70 -68.80
CA GLY A 10 75.30 18.71 -69.04
C GLY A 10 75.64 20.13 -68.59
N ILE A 11 76.80 20.36 -67.97
CA ILE A 11 77.32 21.70 -67.64
C ILE A 11 78.25 22.15 -68.76
N THR A 12 77.96 23.30 -69.37
CA THR A 12 78.80 23.90 -70.41
C THR A 12 79.75 24.91 -69.78
N TYR A 13 81.05 24.65 -69.91
CA TYR A 13 82.13 25.54 -69.53
C TYR A 13 82.60 26.30 -70.77
N SER A 14 82.63 27.63 -70.72
CA SER A 14 83.01 28.50 -71.86
C SER A 14 83.90 29.65 -71.38
N GLY A 15 84.48 30.40 -72.33
CA GLY A 15 85.33 31.56 -72.00
C GLY A 15 86.78 31.21 -71.75
N PHE A 16 87.28 30.11 -72.33
CA PHE A 16 88.69 29.70 -72.21
C PHE A 16 89.62 30.76 -72.84
N ALA A 17 90.74 31.04 -72.16
CA ALA A 17 91.75 32.00 -72.61
C ALA A 17 92.43 31.56 -73.93
N ALA A 18 92.94 32.53 -74.70
CA ALA A 18 93.66 32.34 -75.97
C ALA A 18 92.94 31.47 -77.03
N ASN A 19 91.66 31.75 -77.25
CA ASN A 19 90.84 31.13 -78.29
C ASN A 19 91.14 31.68 -79.71
N THR A 20 92.41 31.70 -80.15
CA THR A 20 92.82 32.17 -81.49
C THR A 20 93.46 31.05 -82.32
N THR A 21 93.10 30.97 -83.60
CA THR A 21 93.43 29.89 -84.54
C THR A 21 94.48 30.35 -85.54
N ALA A 22 95.76 30.27 -85.17
CA ALA A 22 96.85 30.31 -86.15
C ALA A 22 97.42 28.90 -86.35
N ALA A 23 97.42 28.42 -87.60
CA ALA A 23 98.06 27.16 -87.97
C ALA A 23 99.57 27.27 -87.70
N GLY A 24 100.07 26.57 -86.68
CA GLY A 24 101.48 26.62 -86.24
C GLY A 24 101.69 26.77 -84.73
N ASN A 25 100.69 27.22 -83.98
CA ASN A 25 100.82 27.50 -82.54
C ASN A 25 100.56 26.29 -81.62
N VAL A 26 100.84 25.07 -82.09
CA VAL A 26 100.61 23.84 -81.30
C VAL A 26 101.92 23.08 -81.18
N VAL A 27 102.38 22.89 -79.95
CA VAL A 27 103.47 21.96 -79.64
C VAL A 27 102.84 20.60 -79.34
N SER A 28 103.17 19.58 -80.14
CA SER A 28 102.79 18.21 -79.82
C SER A 28 103.86 17.52 -78.99
N VAL A 29 103.50 17.03 -77.81
CA VAL A 29 104.39 16.24 -76.94
C VAL A 29 104.25 14.72 -77.18
N GLY A 30 103.52 14.29 -78.21
CA GLY A 30 103.29 12.88 -78.52
C GLY A 30 102.52 12.63 -79.80
N SER A 31 101.96 11.43 -79.93
CA SER A 31 101.05 11.03 -81.00
C SER A 31 99.89 10.20 -80.43
N ASN A 32 98.94 9.81 -81.28
CA ASN A 32 97.81 8.94 -80.88
C ASN A 32 98.25 7.56 -80.36
N THR A 33 99.47 7.11 -80.69
CA THR A 33 100.02 5.81 -80.30
C THR A 33 101.14 5.91 -79.25
N ILE A 34 101.86 7.03 -79.19
CA ILE A 34 102.94 7.26 -78.23
C ILE A 34 102.63 8.50 -77.40
N LYS A 35 102.19 8.29 -76.16
CA LYS A 35 101.86 9.33 -75.19
C LYS A 35 103.08 9.61 -74.29
N ARG A 36 103.35 10.87 -73.97
CA ARG A 36 104.44 11.27 -73.05
C ARG A 36 103.88 12.01 -71.84
N GLN A 37 104.51 11.83 -70.68
CA GLN A 37 104.25 12.65 -69.49
C GLN A 37 105.12 13.91 -69.55
N ILE A 38 104.56 15.04 -69.13
CA ILE A 38 105.31 16.28 -68.91
C ILE A 38 105.61 16.35 -67.41
N GLN A 39 106.89 16.37 -67.04
CA GLN A 39 107.33 16.37 -65.65
C GLN A 39 107.99 17.70 -65.28
N ASN A 40 108.06 18.00 -63.97
CA ASN A 40 108.66 19.23 -63.41
C ASN A 40 108.02 20.55 -63.89
N VAL A 41 106.72 20.51 -64.18
CA VAL A 41 105.94 21.71 -64.50
C VAL A 41 105.72 22.52 -63.22
N ALA A 42 106.30 23.72 -63.15
CA ALA A 42 106.01 24.68 -62.09
C ALA A 42 104.52 25.06 -62.08
N ALA A 43 104.00 25.55 -60.95
CA ALA A 43 102.60 25.95 -60.87
C ALA A 43 102.32 27.12 -61.83
N GLY A 44 101.37 26.95 -62.74
CA GLY A 44 100.91 28.02 -63.64
C GLY A 44 100.05 29.04 -62.90
N GLN A 45 99.87 30.24 -63.46
CA GLN A 45 98.95 31.21 -62.86
C GLN A 45 97.49 30.73 -62.95
N ILE A 46 96.73 30.87 -61.86
CA ILE A 46 95.30 30.55 -61.82
C ILE A 46 94.51 31.87 -61.92
N SER A 47 94.13 32.24 -63.14
CA SER A 47 93.28 33.40 -63.43
C SER A 47 92.44 33.15 -64.69
N ALA A 48 91.37 33.93 -64.90
CA ALA A 48 90.47 33.76 -66.04
C ALA A 48 91.14 34.00 -67.41
N THR A 49 92.28 34.68 -67.45
CA THR A 49 93.03 35.02 -68.68
C THR A 49 94.32 34.22 -68.84
N SER A 50 94.67 33.36 -67.88
CA SER A 50 95.91 32.58 -67.91
C SER A 50 95.91 31.56 -69.05
N THR A 51 97.04 31.45 -69.72
CA THR A 51 97.32 30.44 -70.75
C THR A 51 98.40 29.45 -70.30
N ASP A 52 98.79 29.53 -69.03
CA ASP A 52 99.83 28.67 -68.46
C ASP A 52 99.34 27.22 -68.34
N ALA A 53 100.27 26.26 -68.45
CA ALA A 53 99.97 24.89 -68.10
C ALA A 53 99.75 24.75 -66.59
N ILE A 54 98.69 24.06 -66.17
CA ILE A 54 98.47 23.68 -64.77
C ILE A 54 99.26 22.41 -64.46
N ASN A 55 99.84 22.34 -63.26
CA ASN A 55 100.48 21.11 -62.79
C ASN A 55 99.51 20.24 -61.94
N SER A 56 99.96 19.04 -61.58
CA SER A 56 99.12 18.08 -60.85
C SER A 56 98.77 18.50 -59.42
N SER A 57 99.59 19.32 -58.74
CA SER A 57 99.26 19.76 -57.38
C SER A 57 98.12 20.78 -57.37
N GLN A 58 98.05 21.66 -58.38
CA GLN A 58 96.94 22.60 -58.56
C GLN A 58 95.62 21.88 -58.84
N LEU A 59 95.65 20.87 -59.72
CA LEU A 59 94.48 20.04 -59.98
C LEU A 59 94.08 19.22 -58.75
N TYR A 60 95.04 18.67 -58.01
CA TYR A 60 94.79 17.94 -56.77
C TYR A 60 94.09 18.81 -55.73
N MET A 61 94.51 20.06 -55.53
CA MET A 61 93.84 20.96 -54.58
C MET A 61 92.38 21.22 -54.97
N ALA A 62 92.09 21.44 -56.25
CA ALA A 62 90.72 21.63 -56.72
C ALA A 62 89.87 20.36 -56.54
N MET A 63 90.43 19.18 -56.81
CA MET A 63 89.75 17.89 -56.62
C MET A 63 89.55 17.56 -55.14
N ASN A 64 90.52 17.89 -54.29
CA ASN A 64 90.42 17.74 -52.85
C ASN A 64 89.31 18.64 -52.26
N ALA A 65 89.21 19.89 -52.71
CA ALA A 65 88.12 20.78 -52.35
C ALA A 65 86.75 20.22 -52.78
N THR A 66 86.68 19.64 -53.99
CA THR A 66 85.45 18.98 -54.49
C THR A 66 85.08 17.74 -53.68
N GLY A 67 86.06 16.92 -53.31
CA GLY A 67 85.87 15.76 -52.43
C GLY A 67 85.42 16.17 -51.02
N ASN A 68 85.98 17.24 -50.46
CA ASN A 68 85.56 17.81 -49.19
C ASN A 68 84.12 18.33 -49.26
N LEU A 69 83.72 18.96 -50.37
CA LEU A 69 82.33 19.38 -50.59
C LEU A 69 81.39 18.17 -50.61
N ALA A 70 81.72 17.11 -51.36
CA ALA A 70 80.91 15.89 -51.41
C ALA A 70 80.77 15.22 -50.02
N ASN A 71 81.87 15.15 -49.25
CA ASN A 71 81.85 14.65 -47.88
C ASN A 71 81.05 15.53 -46.92
N SER A 72 81.14 16.86 -47.04
CA SER A 72 80.33 17.81 -46.27
C SER A 72 78.84 17.59 -46.54
N THR A 73 78.46 17.48 -47.81
CA THR A 73 77.08 17.17 -48.20
C THR A 73 76.62 15.82 -47.66
N LYS A 74 77.44 14.76 -47.75
CA LYS A 74 77.15 13.46 -47.12
C LYS A 74 76.85 13.60 -45.62
N ASN A 75 77.67 14.34 -44.89
CA ASN A 75 77.52 14.51 -43.44
C ASN A 75 76.28 15.33 -43.08
N ILE A 76 75.97 16.38 -43.85
CA ILE A 76 74.75 17.20 -43.66
C ILE A 76 73.50 16.35 -43.90
N LEU A 77 73.50 15.50 -44.92
CA LEU A 77 72.38 14.61 -45.21
C LEU A 77 72.27 13.44 -44.19
N GLY A 78 73.39 13.04 -43.58
CA GLY A 78 73.44 12.05 -42.51
C GLY A 78 73.05 10.63 -42.94
N GLY A 79 72.71 9.79 -41.95
CA GLY A 79 72.22 8.43 -42.17
C GLY A 79 73.18 7.56 -42.98
N ASN A 80 72.67 6.95 -44.06
CA ASN A 80 73.44 6.07 -44.94
C ASN A 80 73.94 6.74 -46.23
N ALA A 81 73.98 8.08 -46.25
CA ALA A 81 74.52 8.81 -47.39
C ALA A 81 75.96 8.35 -47.71
N THR A 82 76.26 8.18 -49.00
CA THR A 82 77.54 7.66 -49.49
C THR A 82 78.00 8.46 -50.70
N VAL A 83 79.28 8.82 -50.74
CA VAL A 83 79.94 9.43 -51.90
C VAL A 83 80.44 8.31 -52.81
N LYS A 84 80.01 8.31 -54.08
CA LYS A 84 80.47 7.37 -55.10
C LYS A 84 81.85 7.81 -55.66
N PRO A 85 82.60 6.91 -56.32
CA PRO A 85 83.88 7.25 -56.94
C PRO A 85 83.82 8.38 -57.99
N ASP A 86 82.66 8.62 -58.58
CA ASP A 86 82.41 9.72 -59.53
C ASP A 86 82.11 11.07 -58.84
N GLY A 87 82.13 11.12 -57.50
CA GLY A 87 81.84 12.30 -56.69
C GLY A 87 80.35 12.54 -56.40
N SER A 88 79.43 11.75 -56.97
CA SER A 88 78.01 11.89 -56.69
C SER A 88 77.64 11.36 -55.28
N VAL A 89 76.71 12.04 -54.61
CA VAL A 89 76.20 11.62 -53.30
C VAL A 89 74.90 10.85 -53.48
N THR A 90 74.82 9.65 -52.89
CA THR A 90 73.64 8.78 -52.94
C THR A 90 73.20 8.35 -51.55
N TYR A 91 71.93 7.96 -51.41
CA TYR A 91 71.30 7.60 -50.15
C TYR A 91 70.08 6.73 -50.42
N THR A 92 69.70 5.88 -49.46
CA THR A 92 68.50 5.01 -49.59
C THR A 92 67.51 5.13 -48.44
N ASN A 93 67.85 5.92 -47.41
CA ASN A 93 67.03 6.05 -46.23
C ASN A 93 67.25 7.41 -45.52
N ILE A 94 66.85 8.52 -46.14
CA ILE A 94 66.94 9.83 -45.47
C ILE A 94 66.05 9.81 -44.23
N GLY A 95 66.64 10.10 -43.06
CA GLY A 95 65.89 10.28 -41.81
C GLY A 95 65.07 9.07 -41.35
N GLY A 96 65.39 7.85 -41.82
CA GLY A 96 64.63 6.64 -41.46
C GLY A 96 63.34 6.41 -42.27
N THR A 97 63.11 7.18 -43.35
CA THR A 97 61.88 7.12 -44.18
C THR A 97 61.87 6.06 -45.30
N ASN A 98 62.97 5.35 -45.52
CA ASN A 98 63.23 4.47 -46.67
C ASN A 98 63.07 5.16 -48.04
N LYS A 99 63.40 6.46 -48.12
CA LYS A 99 63.33 7.26 -49.36
C LYS A 99 64.70 7.72 -49.83
N ASN A 100 64.80 7.86 -51.16
CA ASN A 100 66.04 8.14 -51.90
C ASN A 100 66.07 9.57 -52.46
N THR A 101 65.11 10.42 -52.08
CA THR A 101 65.11 11.87 -52.35
C THR A 101 64.63 12.63 -51.11
N ILE A 102 65.09 13.87 -50.93
CA ILE A 102 64.63 14.74 -49.83
C ILE A 102 63.11 14.98 -49.93
N GLU A 103 62.60 15.17 -51.15
CA GLU A 103 61.18 15.45 -51.36
C GLU A 103 60.28 14.28 -50.95
N GLU A 104 60.64 13.05 -51.30
CA GLU A 104 59.88 11.87 -50.87
C GLU A 104 59.98 11.64 -49.36
N ALA A 105 61.15 11.89 -48.76
CA ALA A 105 61.32 11.81 -47.30
C ALA A 105 60.42 12.83 -46.58
N LEU A 106 60.35 14.08 -47.07
CA LEU A 106 59.45 15.11 -46.53
C LEU A 106 57.97 14.72 -46.69
N LYS A 107 57.59 14.08 -47.80
CA LYS A 107 56.23 13.56 -47.99
C LYS A 107 55.90 12.45 -46.98
N ALA A 108 56.85 11.57 -46.67
CA ALA A 108 56.67 10.45 -45.74
C ALA A 108 56.54 10.88 -44.27
N VAL A 109 57.04 12.07 -43.90
CA VAL A 109 56.95 12.60 -42.52
C VAL A 109 55.58 13.22 -42.20
N LYS A 110 54.70 13.39 -43.20
CA LYS A 110 53.34 13.92 -42.97
C LYS A 110 52.51 12.92 -42.17
N THR A 111 51.98 13.36 -41.04
CA THR A 111 51.00 12.60 -40.26
C THR A 111 49.59 12.95 -40.71
N GLU A 112 48.80 11.93 -41.05
CA GLU A 112 47.37 12.06 -41.32
C GLU A 112 46.59 11.68 -40.06
N VAL A 113 45.66 12.54 -39.64
CA VAL A 113 44.79 12.28 -38.50
C VAL A 113 43.35 12.50 -38.96
N VAL A 114 42.52 11.47 -38.84
CA VAL A 114 41.11 11.49 -39.27
C VAL A 114 40.22 11.45 -38.02
N ALA A 115 39.23 12.34 -37.96
CA ALA A 115 38.26 12.37 -36.88
C ALA A 115 37.25 11.20 -37.01
N GLY A 116 36.98 10.52 -35.90
CA GLY A 116 35.86 9.58 -35.78
C GLY A 116 34.54 10.28 -35.48
N SER A 117 33.42 9.54 -35.42
CA SER A 117 32.07 10.10 -35.36
C SER A 117 31.77 11.04 -34.18
N ASN A 118 32.45 10.90 -33.04
CA ASN A 118 32.22 11.69 -31.81
C ASN A 118 33.50 12.37 -31.31
N VAL A 119 34.38 12.75 -32.24
CA VAL A 119 35.67 13.36 -31.94
C VAL A 119 35.81 14.61 -32.78
N ASN A 120 36.14 15.73 -32.14
CA ASN A 120 36.56 16.93 -32.86
C ASN A 120 38.08 17.06 -32.77
N ILE A 121 38.71 17.29 -33.93
CA ILE A 121 40.16 17.50 -34.03
C ILE A 121 40.38 18.93 -34.47
N THR A 122 40.99 19.73 -33.61
CA THR A 122 41.46 21.07 -33.94
C THR A 122 42.98 21.07 -34.03
N ASN A 123 43.54 21.85 -34.95
CA ASN A 123 44.97 22.00 -35.07
C ASN A 123 45.42 23.43 -34.74
N ALA A 124 46.65 23.54 -34.24
CA ALA A 124 47.34 24.81 -34.04
C ALA A 124 48.83 24.66 -34.37
N THR A 125 49.47 25.78 -34.68
CA THR A 125 50.93 25.83 -34.85
C THR A 125 51.61 25.97 -33.49
N GLY A 126 52.45 25.01 -33.12
CA GLY A 126 53.24 25.04 -31.90
C GLY A 126 54.43 25.99 -31.99
N ALA A 127 55.12 26.21 -30.86
CA ALA A 127 56.23 27.15 -30.74
C ALA A 127 57.41 26.88 -31.69
N ASN A 128 57.54 25.64 -32.19
CA ASN A 128 58.60 25.22 -33.11
C ASN A 128 58.09 25.06 -34.56
N GLY A 129 56.89 25.58 -34.87
CA GLY A 129 56.27 25.47 -36.20
C GLY A 129 55.59 24.13 -36.49
N GLN A 130 55.57 23.20 -35.53
CA GLN A 130 54.90 21.91 -35.69
C GLN A 130 53.37 22.04 -35.60
N THR A 131 52.63 21.17 -36.29
CA THR A 131 51.18 21.07 -36.09
C THR A 131 50.89 20.28 -34.81
N ILE A 132 50.15 20.88 -33.88
CA ILE A 132 49.62 20.22 -32.68
C ILE A 132 48.16 19.87 -32.94
N TYR A 133 47.81 18.59 -32.85
CA TYR A 133 46.44 18.12 -32.92
C TYR A 133 45.86 17.97 -31.51
N THR A 134 44.80 18.71 -31.20
CA THR A 134 44.00 18.51 -29.98
C THR A 134 42.81 17.63 -30.34
N VAL A 135 42.71 16.48 -29.67
CA VAL A 135 41.65 15.49 -29.89
C VAL A 135 40.69 15.55 -28.70
N ASN A 136 39.52 16.15 -28.90
CA ASN A 136 38.48 16.22 -27.88
C ASN A 136 37.33 15.28 -28.24
N ALA A 137 36.82 14.54 -27.26
CA ALA A 137 35.53 13.87 -27.40
C ALA A 137 34.44 14.95 -27.52
N TYR A 138 33.63 14.89 -28.56
CA TYR A 138 32.61 15.88 -28.89
C TYR A 138 31.29 15.17 -29.21
N ASN A 139 30.17 15.61 -28.63
CA ASN A 139 28.87 14.95 -28.79
C ASN A 139 28.88 13.44 -28.49
N THR A 140 29.64 13.00 -27.49
CA THR A 140 29.44 11.65 -26.95
C THR A 140 27.95 11.52 -26.60
N THR A 141 27.34 10.37 -26.88
CA THR A 141 25.92 10.15 -26.58
C THR A 141 25.84 9.05 -25.52
N ALA A 142 25.14 9.34 -24.42
CA ALA A 142 24.67 8.33 -23.50
C ALA A 142 23.18 8.17 -23.78
N ASN A 143 22.75 6.96 -24.15
CA ASN A 143 21.37 6.65 -24.48
C ASN A 143 20.86 5.54 -23.54
N SER A 144 19.58 5.59 -23.20
CA SER A 144 18.89 4.49 -22.54
C SER A 144 18.12 3.68 -23.58
N SER A 145 18.32 2.36 -23.63
CA SER A 145 17.46 1.45 -24.38
C SER A 145 16.06 1.28 -23.75
N SER A 146 15.81 1.93 -22.61
CA SER A 146 14.55 1.96 -21.88
C SER A 146 14.23 3.40 -21.44
N PRO A 147 13.87 4.30 -22.40
CA PRO A 147 13.61 5.71 -22.11
C PRO A 147 12.40 5.91 -21.20
N ASP A 148 11.52 4.91 -21.12
CA ASP A 148 10.38 4.89 -20.20
C ASP A 148 10.80 4.77 -18.73
N TYR A 149 12.03 4.31 -18.42
CA TYR A 149 12.48 4.05 -17.06
C TYR A 149 13.73 4.83 -16.62
N ILE A 150 14.62 5.17 -17.54
CA ILE A 150 15.86 5.90 -17.25
C ILE A 150 15.92 7.16 -18.11
N THR A 151 16.14 8.31 -17.47
CA THR A 151 16.44 9.57 -18.15
C THR A 151 17.95 9.76 -18.25
N VAL A 152 18.39 10.27 -19.38
CA VAL A 152 19.77 10.71 -19.58
C VAL A 152 19.73 12.14 -20.09
N THR A 153 20.23 13.08 -19.30
CA THR A 153 20.23 14.50 -19.65
C THR A 153 21.66 15.01 -19.75
N GLY A 154 22.05 15.53 -20.91
CA GLY A 154 23.35 16.18 -21.08
C GLY A 154 23.41 17.49 -20.29
N LYS A 155 24.53 17.72 -19.57
CA LYS A 155 24.83 18.99 -18.90
C LYS A 155 25.79 19.83 -19.74
N ALA A 156 25.77 21.13 -19.49
CA ALA A 156 26.70 22.07 -20.11
C ALA A 156 28.15 21.63 -19.87
N ALA A 157 28.99 21.81 -20.88
CA ALA A 157 30.39 21.46 -20.82
C ALA A 157 31.09 22.18 -19.65
N THR A 158 31.93 21.46 -18.91
CA THR A 158 32.83 22.07 -17.93
C THR A 158 34.10 22.55 -18.63
N ALA A 159 34.85 23.47 -18.02
CA ALA A 159 36.09 24.04 -18.56
C ALA A 159 37.22 23.01 -18.83
N ALA A 160 37.00 21.73 -18.51
CA ALA A 160 37.94 20.62 -18.69
C ALA A 160 37.56 19.70 -19.87
N ASN A 161 36.83 20.19 -20.89
CA ASN A 161 36.40 19.41 -22.06
C ASN A 161 35.67 18.10 -21.71
N THR A 162 34.92 18.09 -20.61
CA THR A 162 34.13 16.92 -20.17
C THR A 162 32.65 17.23 -20.30
N THR A 163 31.90 16.36 -20.99
CA THR A 163 30.42 16.39 -21.02
C THR A 163 29.88 15.54 -19.89
N ASN A 164 29.25 16.16 -18.90
CA ASN A 164 28.60 15.44 -17.81
C ASN A 164 27.19 15.01 -18.22
N TYR A 165 26.76 13.83 -17.81
CA TYR A 165 25.37 13.39 -17.92
C TYR A 165 24.78 13.24 -16.54
N GLU A 166 23.56 13.72 -16.36
CA GLU A 166 22.72 13.34 -15.24
C GLU A 166 21.91 12.12 -15.66
N ILE A 167 22.06 11.02 -14.91
CA ILE A 167 21.32 9.77 -15.12
C ILE A 167 20.34 9.64 -13.95
N GLY A 168 19.05 9.60 -14.26
CA GLY A 168 17.98 9.52 -13.27
C GLY A 168 16.96 8.44 -13.61
N LEU A 169 16.11 8.12 -12.63
CA LEU A 169 14.90 7.33 -12.86
C LEU A 169 13.79 8.24 -13.41
N THR A 170 13.01 7.75 -14.37
CA THR A 170 11.81 8.46 -14.83
C THR A 170 10.71 8.41 -13.78
N LYS A 171 9.73 9.30 -13.91
CA LYS A 171 8.50 9.23 -13.10
C LYS A 171 7.79 7.87 -13.25
N LYS A 172 7.76 7.30 -14.46
CA LYS A 172 7.17 5.98 -14.69
C LYS A 172 7.92 4.86 -13.98
N ALA A 173 9.26 4.89 -13.91
CA ALA A 173 10.02 3.91 -13.13
C ALA A 173 9.71 3.99 -11.63
N ILE A 174 9.62 5.22 -11.12
CA ILE A 174 9.26 5.47 -9.72
C ILE A 174 7.82 5.03 -9.45
N ASP A 175 6.89 5.33 -10.35
CA ASP A 175 5.48 4.94 -10.25
C ASP A 175 5.31 3.40 -10.37
N ASP A 176 6.06 2.73 -11.24
CA ASP A 176 6.01 1.26 -11.37
C ASP A 176 6.66 0.54 -10.18
N PHE A 177 7.77 1.06 -9.64
CA PHE A 177 8.36 0.54 -8.40
C PHE A 177 7.44 0.72 -7.19
N THR A 178 6.52 1.68 -7.24
CA THR A 178 5.54 1.93 -6.17
C THR A 178 4.20 1.21 -6.39
N LYS A 179 3.91 0.66 -7.57
CA LYS A 179 2.68 -0.11 -7.83
C LYS A 179 2.56 -1.40 -7.01
N ASP A 180 3.67 -1.96 -6.53
CA ASP A 180 3.67 -3.14 -5.65
C ASP A 180 3.14 -2.85 -4.22
N THR A 181 2.78 -1.58 -3.92
CA THR A 181 2.23 -1.19 -2.62
C THR A 181 0.70 -1.15 -2.54
N GLN A 182 -0.04 -1.44 -3.62
CA GLN A 182 -1.51 -1.34 -3.65
C GLN A 182 -2.24 -2.69 -3.55
N ALA A 183 -1.74 -3.60 -2.72
CA ALA A 183 -2.46 -4.84 -2.42
C ALA A 183 -3.75 -4.52 -1.66
N THR A 184 -4.91 -4.66 -2.33
CA THR A 184 -6.20 -4.63 -1.66
C THR A 184 -6.52 -6.04 -1.18
N VAL A 185 -6.56 -6.24 0.14
CA VAL A 185 -7.00 -7.50 0.74
C VAL A 185 -8.48 -7.36 1.09
N VAL A 186 -9.31 -8.17 0.46
CA VAL A 186 -10.74 -8.27 0.76
C VAL A 186 -10.97 -9.63 1.42
N SER A 187 -11.69 -9.67 2.54
CA SER A 187 -12.14 -10.95 3.11
C SER A 187 -13.00 -11.72 2.11
N ASN A 188 -13.08 -13.05 2.23
CA ASN A 188 -13.87 -13.89 1.32
C ASN A 188 -15.37 -13.49 1.28
N ASP A 189 -15.86 -12.85 2.33
CA ASP A 189 -17.24 -12.36 2.46
C ASP A 189 -17.40 -10.84 2.21
N GLY A 190 -16.32 -10.12 1.88
CA GLY A 190 -16.35 -8.68 1.59
C GLY A 190 -16.60 -7.75 2.78
N THR A 191 -16.70 -8.28 4.01
CA THR A 191 -17.00 -7.49 5.23
C THR A 191 -15.81 -6.63 5.67
N VAL A 192 -14.60 -7.10 5.41
CA VAL A 192 -13.36 -6.41 5.75
C VAL A 192 -12.61 -6.08 4.47
N THR A 193 -12.38 -4.79 4.27
CA THR A 193 -11.52 -4.32 3.19
C THR A 193 -10.34 -3.57 3.79
N VAL A 194 -9.13 -4.02 3.46
CA VAL A 194 -7.88 -3.33 3.80
C VAL A 194 -7.34 -2.68 2.53
N LYS A 195 -7.22 -1.36 2.54
CA LYS A 195 -6.62 -0.58 1.46
C LYS A 195 -5.41 0.17 1.98
N SER A 196 -4.29 0.07 1.28
CA SER A 196 -3.18 1.02 1.47
C SER A 196 -3.61 2.39 0.95
N THR A 197 -3.50 3.43 1.78
CA THR A 197 -3.90 4.79 1.38
C THR A 197 -2.70 5.68 1.09
N GLU A 198 -1.72 5.70 1.99
CA GLU A 198 -0.54 6.57 1.87
C GLU A 198 0.64 6.03 2.69
N ARG A 199 1.77 6.75 2.68
CA ARG A 199 2.88 6.51 3.60
C ARG A 199 3.02 7.69 4.56
N ASN A 200 3.32 7.42 5.83
CA ASN A 200 3.61 8.47 6.80
C ASN A 200 4.99 9.12 6.55
N ALA A 201 5.32 10.17 7.31
CA ALA A 201 6.59 10.90 7.20
C ALA A 201 7.85 10.03 7.41
N ASN A 202 7.71 8.85 8.03
CA ASN A 202 8.80 7.89 8.27
C ASN A 202 8.87 6.80 7.19
N GLY A 203 8.02 6.87 6.15
CA GLY A 203 7.97 5.92 5.05
C GLY A 203 7.17 4.64 5.32
N THR A 204 6.47 4.51 6.46
CA THR A 204 5.59 3.37 6.77
C THR A 204 4.27 3.48 6.01
N VAL A 205 3.81 2.39 5.40
CA VAL A 205 2.49 2.34 4.72
C VAL A 205 1.37 2.40 5.76
N ILE A 206 0.44 3.33 5.55
CA ILE A 206 -0.81 3.45 6.30
C ILE A 206 -1.85 2.59 5.58
N TYR A 207 -2.52 1.74 6.35
CA TYR A 207 -3.62 0.91 5.86
C TYR A 207 -4.92 1.41 6.48
N ASP A 208 -5.88 1.75 5.64
CA ASP A 208 -7.25 1.98 6.07
C ASP A 208 -7.97 0.63 6.17
N LEU A 209 -8.43 0.35 7.39
CA LEU A 209 -9.31 -0.76 7.68
C LEU A 209 -10.76 -0.27 7.60
N SER A 210 -11.46 -0.65 6.54
CA SER A 210 -12.90 -0.45 6.44
C SER A 210 -13.62 -1.74 6.82
N VAL A 211 -14.42 -1.69 7.89
CA VAL A 211 -15.33 -2.76 8.28
C VAL A 211 -16.72 -2.36 7.81
N ASN A 212 -17.20 -2.97 6.73
CA ASN A 212 -18.57 -2.80 6.29
C ASN A 212 -19.44 -3.77 7.09
N ILE A 213 -20.06 -3.25 8.15
CA ILE A 213 -21.10 -3.97 8.88
C ILE A 213 -22.42 -3.60 8.18
N PRO A 214 -22.94 -4.41 7.25
CA PRO A 214 -24.21 -4.10 6.61
C PRO A 214 -25.26 -3.89 7.68
N ALA A 215 -25.85 -2.68 7.69
CA ALA A 215 -26.89 -2.33 8.61
C ALA A 215 -28.09 -3.25 8.35
N GLN A 216 -28.30 -4.19 9.28
CA GLN A 216 -29.43 -5.13 9.37
C GLN A 216 -29.44 -6.32 8.40
N ALA A 217 -29.86 -7.46 8.94
CA ALA A 217 -30.31 -8.70 8.30
C ALA A 217 -29.29 -9.82 8.02
N SER A 218 -28.59 -10.26 9.06
CA SER A 218 -28.66 -11.70 9.34
C SER A 218 -29.95 -11.93 10.13
N GLN A 219 -31.07 -12.06 9.42
CA GLN A 219 -32.30 -12.53 10.06
C GLN A 219 -31.98 -13.88 10.70
N ILE A 220 -32.19 -13.99 12.01
CA ILE A 220 -32.07 -15.27 12.69
C ILE A 220 -33.20 -16.15 12.15
N GLN A 221 -32.85 -17.31 11.59
CA GLN A 221 -33.84 -18.23 11.03
C GLN A 221 -34.88 -18.57 12.12
N TYR A 222 -36.17 -18.47 11.78
CA TYR A 222 -37.31 -18.68 12.69
C TYR A 222 -37.51 -17.63 13.80
N PHE A 223 -36.80 -16.51 13.79
CA PHE A 223 -37.03 -15.40 14.73
C PHE A 223 -37.34 -14.09 14.01
N SER A 224 -38.56 -13.58 14.19
CA SER A 224 -39.03 -12.34 13.56
C SER A 224 -39.85 -11.51 14.55
N VAL A 225 -39.54 -10.22 14.67
CA VAL A 225 -40.33 -9.23 15.41
C VAL A 225 -40.76 -8.14 14.43
N ASN A 226 -42.07 -7.93 14.30
CA ASN A 226 -42.62 -6.86 13.46
C ASN A 226 -43.15 -5.73 14.34
N SER A 227 -42.51 -4.56 14.28
CA SER A 227 -42.87 -3.41 15.12
C SER A 227 -42.36 -2.10 14.53
N THR A 228 -43.12 -1.03 14.77
CA THR A 228 -42.71 0.36 14.52
C THR A 228 -42.25 1.08 15.79
N VAL A 229 -42.38 0.43 16.96
CA VAL A 229 -42.01 0.97 18.27
C VAL A 229 -40.49 0.86 18.43
N PRO A 230 -39.78 1.98 18.72
CA PRO A 230 -38.34 2.00 18.64
C PRO A 230 -37.59 1.38 19.84
N GLU A 231 -38.26 1.24 20.98
CA GLU A 231 -37.70 0.69 22.21
C GLU A 231 -37.41 -0.81 22.09
N ASN A 232 -36.30 -1.27 22.66
CA ASN A 232 -35.79 -2.65 22.54
C ASN A 232 -35.45 -3.09 21.11
N GLN A 233 -35.38 -2.18 20.13
CA GLN A 233 -34.87 -2.52 18.79
C GLN A 233 -33.38 -2.91 18.81
N ALA A 234 -32.62 -2.38 19.76
CA ALA A 234 -31.21 -2.72 19.97
C ALA A 234 -31.01 -3.95 20.88
N ASN A 235 -32.07 -4.68 21.23
CA ASN A 235 -32.07 -5.78 22.19
C ASN A 235 -31.55 -5.38 23.60
N ASP A 236 -31.83 -4.15 24.03
CA ASP A 236 -31.38 -3.55 25.30
C ASP A 236 -32.41 -3.67 26.46
N GLY A 237 -33.52 -4.37 26.23
CA GLY A 237 -34.57 -4.62 27.21
C GLY A 237 -34.21 -5.66 28.28
N ALA A 238 -33.25 -6.54 28.00
CA ALA A 238 -32.75 -7.55 28.93
C ALA A 238 -31.65 -6.92 29.80
N LYS A 239 -32.03 -6.37 30.96
CA LYS A 239 -31.17 -5.49 31.78
C LYS A 239 -30.51 -6.20 32.96
N SER A 240 -30.95 -7.40 33.31
CA SER A 240 -30.39 -8.17 34.43
C SER A 240 -29.69 -9.45 33.97
N ARG A 241 -28.97 -10.10 34.89
CA ARG A 241 -28.20 -11.31 34.59
C ARG A 241 -29.12 -12.42 34.08
N ASN A 242 -28.71 -13.06 32.98
CA ASN A 242 -29.44 -14.18 32.34
C ASN A 242 -30.88 -13.85 31.93
N SER A 243 -31.23 -12.57 31.76
CA SER A 243 -32.59 -12.16 31.41
C SER A 243 -32.89 -12.30 29.91
N ILE A 244 -34.18 -12.41 29.58
CA ILE A 244 -34.69 -12.46 28.21
C ILE A 244 -35.71 -11.34 28.06
N ALA A 245 -35.53 -10.48 27.04
CA ALA A 245 -36.50 -9.44 26.68
C ALA A 245 -36.74 -9.46 25.16
N ILE A 246 -37.91 -9.94 24.75
CA ILE A 246 -38.26 -10.09 23.35
C ILE A 246 -39.54 -9.31 23.07
N GLY A 247 -39.48 -8.43 22.07
CA GLY A 247 -40.59 -7.61 21.63
C GLY A 247 -40.40 -6.12 21.98
N PRO A 248 -41.22 -5.25 21.39
CA PRO A 248 -41.03 -3.81 21.48
C PRO A 248 -41.35 -3.31 22.87
N ASN A 249 -40.47 -2.50 23.43
CA ASN A 249 -40.54 -2.03 24.81
C ASN A 249 -40.66 -3.16 25.87
N ALA A 250 -40.27 -4.40 25.53
CA ALA A 250 -40.15 -5.47 26.51
C ALA A 250 -38.98 -5.18 27.46
N THR A 251 -39.18 -5.31 28.76
CA THR A 251 -38.16 -5.01 29.78
C THR A 251 -38.08 -6.12 30.83
N ALA A 252 -36.90 -6.68 31.02
CA ALA A 252 -36.60 -7.65 32.07
C ALA A 252 -35.47 -7.09 32.96
N THR A 253 -35.79 -6.66 34.19
CA THR A 253 -34.86 -5.97 35.10
C THR A 253 -34.62 -6.69 36.43
N GLY A 254 -35.24 -7.85 36.66
CA GLY A 254 -35.08 -8.62 37.90
C GLY A 254 -33.63 -9.01 38.17
N GLY A 255 -33.00 -8.40 39.17
CA GLY A 255 -31.53 -8.31 39.27
C GLY A 255 -30.73 -9.61 39.32
N GLU A 256 -31.07 -10.55 40.22
CA GLU A 256 -30.16 -11.66 40.55
C GLU A 256 -30.43 -12.96 39.77
N GLN A 257 -31.69 -13.28 39.49
CA GLN A 257 -32.20 -14.45 38.77
C GLN A 257 -32.78 -14.03 37.42
N ALA A 258 -32.74 -14.95 36.44
CA ALA A 258 -33.20 -14.74 35.07
C ALA A 258 -34.68 -14.29 35.02
N ALA A 259 -34.92 -13.01 34.75
CA ALA A 259 -36.25 -12.49 34.43
C ALA A 259 -36.55 -12.66 32.94
N VAL A 260 -37.80 -12.97 32.59
CA VAL A 260 -38.23 -13.19 31.21
C VAL A 260 -39.39 -12.27 30.87
N ALA A 261 -39.23 -11.42 29.87
CA ALA A 261 -40.23 -10.52 29.32
C ALA A 261 -40.42 -10.81 27.83
N LEU A 262 -41.56 -11.37 27.44
CA LEU A 262 -41.87 -11.71 26.05
C LEU A 262 -43.21 -11.08 25.64
N GLY A 263 -43.16 -10.15 24.69
CA GLY A 263 -44.30 -9.44 24.13
C GLY A 263 -44.19 -7.93 24.26
N THR A 264 -45.01 -7.21 23.47
CA THR A 264 -45.01 -5.75 23.44
C THR A 264 -45.38 -5.16 24.81
N ASN A 265 -44.57 -4.24 25.32
CA ASN A 265 -44.72 -3.64 26.65
C ASN A 265 -44.72 -4.65 27.83
N SER A 266 -44.19 -5.86 27.63
CA SER A 266 -44.04 -6.83 28.73
C SER A 266 -42.98 -6.35 29.73
N ASN A 267 -43.28 -6.42 31.03
CA ASN A 267 -42.44 -5.86 32.09
C ASN A 267 -42.21 -6.90 33.19
N ALA A 268 -41.01 -7.47 33.27
CA ALA A 268 -40.58 -8.40 34.32
C ALA A 268 -39.53 -7.73 35.21
N ASN A 269 -39.98 -7.05 36.27
CA ASN A 269 -39.13 -6.29 37.19
C ASN A 269 -38.72 -7.08 38.44
N GLY A 270 -39.49 -8.11 38.80
CA GLY A 270 -39.17 -8.94 39.94
C GLY A 270 -38.00 -9.89 39.67
N ASN A 271 -37.24 -10.22 40.72
CA ASN A 271 -36.18 -11.22 40.67
C ASN A 271 -36.75 -12.60 40.27
N GLY A 272 -36.33 -13.18 39.15
CA GLY A 272 -36.88 -14.44 38.63
C GLY A 272 -38.33 -14.34 38.12
N ALA A 273 -38.79 -13.14 37.77
CA ALA A 273 -40.15 -12.92 37.27
C ALA A 273 -40.34 -13.35 35.81
N LEU A 274 -41.56 -13.78 35.48
CA LEU A 274 -41.99 -14.12 34.13
C LEU A 274 -43.13 -13.20 33.70
N SER A 275 -42.98 -12.53 32.57
CA SER A 275 -43.98 -11.68 31.92
C SER A 275 -44.14 -12.11 30.47
N LEU A 276 -45.28 -12.72 30.14
CA LEU A 276 -45.55 -13.27 28.81
C LEU A 276 -46.89 -12.75 28.25
N GLY A 277 -46.82 -11.92 27.22
CA GLY A 277 -47.97 -11.33 26.57
C GLY A 277 -47.82 -9.82 26.38
N VAL A 278 -48.91 -9.17 25.98
CA VAL A 278 -48.92 -7.73 25.75
C VAL A 278 -49.22 -7.00 27.05
N ALA A 279 -48.41 -6.01 27.41
CA ALA A 279 -48.59 -5.16 28.59
C ALA A 279 -48.70 -5.92 29.92
N THR A 280 -48.06 -7.09 30.04
CA THR A 280 -47.96 -7.83 31.31
C THR A 280 -47.02 -7.14 32.29
N VAL A 281 -47.32 -7.24 33.59
CA VAL A 281 -46.51 -6.65 34.65
C VAL A 281 -46.24 -7.68 35.76
N SER A 282 -44.99 -8.09 35.91
CA SER A 282 -44.52 -8.97 36.99
C SER A 282 -43.47 -8.25 37.83
N LYS A 283 -43.88 -7.65 38.95
CA LYS A 283 -43.01 -6.83 39.82
C LYS A 283 -42.43 -7.58 41.01
N GLY A 284 -43.14 -8.59 41.51
CA GLY A 284 -42.71 -9.34 42.69
C GLY A 284 -41.63 -10.36 42.38
N ILE A 285 -40.86 -10.74 43.40
CA ILE A 285 -39.90 -11.85 43.32
C ILE A 285 -40.66 -13.12 42.93
N GLN A 286 -40.18 -13.81 41.89
CA GLN A 286 -40.79 -15.03 41.32
C GLN A 286 -42.25 -14.84 40.85
N ALA A 287 -42.66 -13.60 40.57
CA ALA A 287 -44.00 -13.31 40.06
C ALA A 287 -44.15 -13.77 38.60
N THR A 288 -45.28 -14.38 38.28
CA THR A 288 -45.60 -14.87 36.94
C THR A 288 -46.86 -14.18 36.43
N ALA A 289 -46.77 -13.44 35.33
CA ALA A 289 -47.89 -12.83 34.62
C ALA A 289 -47.92 -13.32 33.17
N VAL A 290 -49.02 -13.93 32.76
CA VAL A 290 -49.20 -14.47 31.42
C VAL A 290 -50.57 -14.06 30.86
N GLY A 291 -50.60 -13.37 29.73
CA GLY A 291 -51.83 -12.89 29.08
C GLY A 291 -51.78 -11.41 28.73
N HIS A 292 -52.84 -10.87 28.12
CA HIS A 292 -52.90 -9.43 27.84
C HIS A 292 -53.24 -8.64 29.11
N SER A 293 -52.35 -7.72 29.52
CA SER A 293 -52.51 -6.90 30.74
C SER A 293 -52.64 -7.71 32.03
N ALA A 294 -52.01 -8.88 32.13
CA ALA A 294 -51.91 -9.64 33.38
C ALA A 294 -50.96 -8.92 34.36
N ASN A 295 -51.37 -8.80 35.63
CA ASN A 295 -50.63 -8.09 36.68
C ASN A 295 -50.33 -9.01 37.87
N ALA A 296 -49.06 -9.33 38.07
CA ALA A 296 -48.51 -10.09 39.19
C ALA A 296 -47.53 -9.21 39.99
N THR A 297 -48.04 -8.44 40.96
CA THR A 297 -47.26 -7.31 41.52
C THR A 297 -46.51 -7.60 42.82
N ALA A 298 -46.85 -8.68 43.52
CA ALA A 298 -46.23 -9.06 44.80
C ALA A 298 -45.45 -10.38 44.69
N ASN A 299 -44.66 -10.71 45.70
CA ASN A 299 -43.80 -11.90 45.70
C ASN A 299 -44.63 -13.19 45.61
N GLY A 300 -44.14 -14.16 44.84
CA GLY A 300 -44.80 -15.48 44.67
C GLY A 300 -46.13 -15.44 43.92
N THR A 301 -46.50 -14.31 43.32
CA THR A 301 -47.81 -14.18 42.66
C THR A 301 -47.87 -14.87 41.31
N THR A 302 -49.04 -15.41 40.97
CA THR A 302 -49.33 -15.97 39.64
C THR A 302 -50.60 -15.36 39.06
N ALA A 303 -50.50 -14.66 37.95
CA ALA A 303 -51.61 -14.06 37.21
C ALA A 303 -51.66 -14.63 35.78
N LEU A 304 -52.65 -15.46 35.48
CA LEU A 304 -52.79 -16.14 34.18
C LEU A 304 -54.14 -15.81 33.53
N GLY A 305 -54.13 -14.96 32.51
CA GLY A 305 -55.30 -14.58 31.73
C GLY A 305 -55.28 -13.11 31.31
N ARG A 306 -56.28 -12.72 30.51
CA ARG A 306 -56.44 -11.31 30.13
C ARG A 306 -56.95 -10.51 31.32
N GLN A 307 -56.24 -9.43 31.66
CA GLN A 307 -56.56 -8.50 32.76
C GLN A 307 -56.71 -9.18 34.13
N THR A 308 -55.93 -10.24 34.40
CA THR A 308 -55.86 -10.86 35.73
C THR A 308 -55.05 -10.03 36.70
N ASN A 309 -55.46 -9.98 37.97
CA ASN A 309 -54.75 -9.27 39.03
C ASN A 309 -54.44 -10.22 40.19
N ALA A 310 -53.15 -10.55 40.37
CA ALA A 310 -52.61 -11.20 41.56
C ALA A 310 -51.67 -10.21 42.26
N THR A 311 -52.17 -9.46 43.24
CA THR A 311 -51.51 -8.22 43.70
C THR A 311 -50.92 -8.27 45.10
N ALA A 312 -51.12 -9.36 45.83
CA ALA A 312 -50.64 -9.55 47.20
C ALA A 312 -49.85 -10.86 47.32
N GLY A 313 -49.02 -11.00 48.36
CA GLY A 313 -48.06 -12.12 48.48
C GLY A 313 -48.71 -13.50 48.32
N ASP A 314 -48.07 -14.37 47.55
CA ASP A 314 -48.51 -15.75 47.26
C ASP A 314 -49.92 -15.86 46.65
N ALA A 315 -50.48 -14.77 46.10
CA ALA A 315 -51.79 -14.79 45.48
C ALA A 315 -51.76 -15.44 44.09
N THR A 316 -52.81 -16.19 43.75
CA THR A 316 -52.97 -16.85 42.46
C THR A 316 -54.29 -16.44 41.80
N ALA A 317 -54.24 -15.80 40.65
CA ALA A 317 -55.40 -15.43 39.84
C ALA A 317 -55.31 -16.08 38.45
N VAL A 318 -56.31 -16.88 38.09
CA VAL A 318 -56.37 -17.60 36.81
C VAL A 318 -57.74 -17.41 36.17
N GLY A 319 -57.78 -16.88 34.95
CA GLY A 319 -59.00 -16.62 34.18
C GLY A 319 -59.20 -15.15 33.88
N SER A 320 -59.87 -14.81 32.77
CA SER A 320 -59.98 -13.40 32.36
C SER A 320 -60.68 -12.55 33.43
N ASN A 321 -60.06 -11.44 33.84
CA ASN A 321 -60.53 -10.55 34.93
C ASN A 321 -60.60 -11.22 36.31
N ALA A 322 -59.92 -12.35 36.53
CA ALA A 322 -59.80 -12.92 37.87
C ALA A 322 -58.98 -11.99 38.79
N ASN A 323 -59.42 -11.85 40.04
CA ASN A 323 -58.82 -10.96 41.03
C ASN A 323 -58.50 -11.76 42.30
N ALA A 324 -57.21 -11.93 42.57
CA ALA A 324 -56.68 -12.43 43.84
C ALA A 324 -55.86 -11.32 44.49
N THR A 325 -56.53 -10.46 45.26
CA THR A 325 -55.96 -9.16 45.69
C THR A 325 -55.46 -9.14 47.13
N ALA A 326 -55.54 -10.26 47.84
CA ALA A 326 -55.10 -10.41 49.22
C ALA A 326 -54.09 -11.56 49.37
N GLU A 327 -53.32 -11.55 50.46
CA GLU A 327 -52.25 -12.54 50.68
C GLU A 327 -52.82 -13.97 50.71
N LYS A 328 -52.17 -14.89 49.99
CA LYS A 328 -52.59 -16.30 49.81
C LYS A 328 -53.99 -16.47 49.21
N ALA A 329 -54.57 -15.41 48.63
CA ALA A 329 -55.86 -15.50 47.97
C ALA A 329 -55.73 -16.27 46.64
N SER A 330 -56.75 -17.04 46.31
CA SER A 330 -56.78 -17.87 45.10
C SER A 330 -58.08 -17.67 44.35
N ALA A 331 -58.01 -17.12 43.14
CA ALA A 331 -59.16 -16.87 42.27
C ALA A 331 -59.02 -17.66 40.95
N PHE A 332 -59.91 -18.60 40.70
CA PHE A 332 -59.93 -19.44 39.49
C PHE A 332 -61.27 -19.30 38.76
N GLY A 333 -61.28 -18.64 37.61
CA GLY A 333 -62.47 -18.44 36.78
C GLY A 333 -62.58 -17.03 36.21
N VAL A 334 -63.39 -16.86 35.17
CA VAL A 334 -63.65 -15.52 34.60
C VAL A 334 -64.33 -14.65 35.66
N ALA A 335 -63.74 -13.50 35.97
CA ALA A 335 -64.21 -12.59 37.01
C ALA A 335 -64.35 -13.21 38.42
N ALA A 336 -63.66 -14.33 38.71
CA ALA A 336 -63.55 -14.84 40.08
C ALA A 336 -62.85 -13.80 40.97
N ASN A 337 -63.35 -13.58 42.18
CA ASN A 337 -62.85 -12.54 43.09
C ASN A 337 -62.57 -13.12 44.47
N ALA A 338 -61.28 -13.34 44.77
CA ALA A 338 -60.77 -13.71 46.09
C ALA A 338 -60.06 -12.48 46.69
N SER A 339 -60.78 -11.67 47.46
CA SER A 339 -60.32 -10.34 47.89
C SER A 339 -59.87 -10.26 49.35
N ALA A 340 -59.85 -11.40 50.06
CA ALA A 340 -59.46 -11.47 51.48
C ALA A 340 -58.35 -12.49 51.75
N ASN A 341 -57.67 -12.35 52.89
CA ASN A 341 -56.53 -13.20 53.27
C ASN A 341 -56.95 -14.68 53.27
N ALA A 342 -56.14 -15.53 52.61
CA ALA A 342 -56.36 -16.97 52.46
C ALA A 342 -57.75 -17.36 51.90
N SER A 343 -58.40 -16.46 51.15
CA SER A 343 -59.69 -16.74 50.51
C SER A 343 -59.53 -17.54 49.20
N LEU A 344 -60.53 -18.36 48.87
CA LEU A 344 -60.57 -19.17 47.66
C LEU A 344 -61.87 -18.93 46.90
N ALA A 345 -61.80 -18.42 45.68
CA ALA A 345 -62.93 -18.23 44.78
C ALA A 345 -62.72 -19.07 43.51
N VAL A 346 -63.56 -20.06 43.27
CA VAL A 346 -63.50 -20.96 42.11
C VAL A 346 -64.84 -20.94 41.38
N GLY A 347 -64.85 -20.46 40.13
CA GLY A 347 -66.05 -20.36 39.31
C GLY A 347 -66.21 -18.98 38.67
N ALA A 348 -66.97 -18.90 37.59
CA ALA A 348 -67.23 -17.61 36.96
C ALA A 348 -68.03 -16.71 37.92
N ASN A 349 -67.53 -15.49 38.17
CA ASN A 349 -68.12 -14.54 39.12
C ASN A 349 -68.28 -15.08 40.56
N SER A 350 -67.50 -16.09 40.98
CA SER A 350 -67.48 -16.51 42.38
C SER A 350 -66.82 -15.42 43.23
N ILE A 351 -67.33 -15.16 44.44
CA ILE A 351 -66.85 -14.11 45.34
C ILE A 351 -66.50 -14.75 46.69
N ALA A 352 -65.24 -14.64 47.09
CA ALA A 352 -64.76 -14.96 48.43
C ALA A 352 -64.12 -13.69 49.02
N SER A 353 -64.90 -12.90 49.77
CA SER A 353 -64.52 -11.55 50.17
C SER A 353 -64.19 -11.39 51.66
N ALA A 354 -64.14 -12.49 52.41
CA ALA A 354 -63.80 -12.51 53.84
C ALA A 354 -62.66 -13.50 54.14
N GLN A 355 -62.02 -13.33 55.30
CA GLN A 355 -60.86 -14.12 55.72
C GLN A 355 -61.17 -15.63 55.68
N SER A 356 -60.30 -16.38 55.01
CA SER A 356 -60.42 -17.84 54.84
C SER A 356 -61.77 -18.30 54.28
N ALA A 357 -62.48 -17.42 53.56
CA ALA A 357 -63.74 -17.76 52.93
C ALA A 357 -63.48 -18.60 51.66
N VAL A 358 -64.35 -19.58 51.42
CA VAL A 358 -64.27 -20.49 50.28
C VAL A 358 -65.56 -20.39 49.48
N ALA A 359 -65.49 -19.95 48.23
CA ALA A 359 -66.62 -19.89 47.31
C ALA A 359 -66.30 -20.76 46.08
N VAL A 360 -67.01 -21.87 45.91
CA VAL A 360 -66.80 -22.81 44.80
C VAL A 360 -68.12 -23.02 44.06
N GLY A 361 -68.19 -22.53 42.83
CA GLY A 361 -69.35 -22.55 41.95
C GLY A 361 -69.52 -21.21 41.21
N THR A 362 -70.13 -21.24 40.02
CA THR A 362 -70.52 -20.01 39.31
C THR A 362 -71.41 -19.17 40.22
N ARG A 363 -71.05 -17.90 40.45
CA ARG A 363 -71.75 -16.97 41.35
C ARG A 363 -71.84 -17.44 42.82
N ALA A 364 -71.05 -18.42 43.25
CA ALA A 364 -70.95 -18.75 44.68
C ALA A 364 -70.43 -17.53 45.46
N ASN A 365 -70.99 -17.27 46.64
CA ASN A 365 -70.76 -16.05 47.40
C ASN A 365 -70.48 -16.35 48.88
N ALA A 366 -69.22 -16.30 49.28
CA ALA A 366 -68.76 -16.46 50.66
C ALA A 366 -68.21 -15.12 51.18
N THR A 367 -69.06 -14.37 51.88
CA THR A 367 -68.75 -12.99 52.34
C THR A 367 -68.50 -12.88 53.83
N ALA A 368 -68.60 -13.98 54.58
CA ALA A 368 -68.35 -14.03 56.01
C ALA A 368 -67.06 -14.80 56.35
N GLN A 369 -66.48 -14.54 57.52
CA GLN A 369 -65.21 -15.15 57.92
C GLN A 369 -65.36 -16.66 58.09
N PHE A 370 -64.39 -17.43 57.59
CA PHE A 370 -64.38 -18.90 57.64
C PHE A 370 -65.61 -19.56 56.99
N ALA A 371 -66.36 -18.82 56.15
CA ALA A 371 -67.56 -19.32 55.52
C ALA A 371 -67.24 -20.11 54.25
N THR A 372 -68.00 -21.16 53.98
CA THR A 372 -67.86 -22.01 52.79
C THR A 372 -69.15 -22.04 51.99
N ALA A 373 -69.14 -21.51 50.77
CA ALA A 373 -70.22 -21.62 49.80
C ALA A 373 -69.81 -22.63 48.70
N LEU A 374 -70.49 -23.77 48.63
CA LEU A 374 -70.23 -24.83 47.66
C LEU A 374 -71.48 -25.12 46.83
N GLY A 375 -71.52 -24.58 45.60
CA GLY A 375 -72.64 -24.70 44.67
C GLY A 375 -72.83 -23.44 43.83
N MET A 376 -73.45 -23.58 42.65
CA MET A 376 -73.83 -22.44 41.81
C MET A 376 -74.82 -21.54 42.57
N GLY A 377 -74.48 -20.26 42.74
CA GLY A 377 -75.30 -19.31 43.50
C GLY A 377 -75.38 -19.55 45.02
N ALA A 378 -74.60 -20.48 45.60
CA ALA A 378 -74.60 -20.71 47.05
C ALA A 378 -74.15 -19.45 47.83
N GLN A 379 -74.81 -19.12 48.94
CA GLN A 379 -74.54 -17.92 49.74
C GLN A 379 -74.21 -18.26 51.21
N ALA A 380 -72.95 -18.15 51.57
CA ALA A 380 -72.45 -18.33 52.94
C ALA A 380 -72.12 -16.96 53.56
N THR A 381 -73.13 -16.34 54.16
CA THR A 381 -73.09 -14.95 54.66
C THR A 381 -72.99 -14.85 56.19
N LEU A 382 -72.84 -15.97 56.89
CA LEU A 382 -72.65 -16.05 58.34
C LEU A 382 -71.27 -16.62 58.68
N ASN A 383 -70.67 -16.16 59.77
CA ASN A 383 -69.34 -16.61 60.19
C ASN A 383 -69.33 -18.12 60.46
N SER A 384 -68.25 -18.78 60.03
CA SER A 384 -68.02 -20.23 60.24
C SER A 384 -69.14 -21.13 59.71
N SER A 385 -69.88 -20.68 58.69
CA SER A 385 -71.02 -21.41 58.14
C SER A 385 -70.70 -22.11 56.82
N VAL A 386 -71.54 -23.09 56.45
CA VAL A 386 -71.44 -23.81 55.18
C VAL A 386 -72.78 -23.74 54.44
N ALA A 387 -72.80 -23.11 53.26
CA ALA A 387 -73.89 -23.24 52.30
C ALA A 387 -73.51 -24.34 51.28
N LEU A 388 -74.20 -25.47 51.32
CA LEU A 388 -73.91 -26.64 50.50
C LEU A 388 -75.08 -26.96 49.55
N GLY A 389 -74.86 -26.79 48.26
CA GLY A 389 -75.85 -27.01 47.20
C GLY A 389 -76.09 -25.77 46.33
N SER A 390 -76.67 -25.97 45.15
CA SER A 390 -77.04 -24.86 44.26
C SER A 390 -78.05 -23.93 44.95
N GLU A 391 -77.82 -22.62 44.87
CA GLU A 391 -78.67 -21.56 45.43
C GLU A 391 -78.93 -21.69 46.95
N SER A 392 -78.13 -22.51 47.63
CA SER A 392 -78.29 -22.76 49.06
C SER A 392 -77.86 -21.54 49.87
N VAL A 393 -78.56 -21.27 50.97
CA VAL A 393 -78.30 -20.11 51.84
C VAL A 393 -78.16 -20.56 53.30
N VAL A 394 -77.34 -19.86 54.07
CA VAL A 394 -77.28 -20.05 55.52
C VAL A 394 -78.19 -19.05 56.21
N ARG A 395 -78.92 -19.50 57.25
CA ARG A 395 -79.67 -18.65 58.17
C ARG A 395 -79.19 -18.85 59.61
N ALA A 396 -79.35 -17.83 60.44
CA ALA A 396 -79.10 -17.96 61.87
C ALA A 396 -80.01 -19.05 62.46
N ALA A 397 -79.50 -19.79 63.44
CA ALA A 397 -80.28 -20.81 64.13
C ALA A 397 -81.53 -20.18 64.73
N THR A 398 -82.71 -20.77 64.48
CA THR A 398 -83.94 -20.45 65.20
C THR A 398 -84.00 -21.36 66.43
N PRO A 399 -83.84 -20.85 67.66
CA PRO A 399 -83.98 -21.65 68.85
C PRO A 399 -85.37 -22.30 68.87
N THR A 400 -85.43 -23.60 69.13
CA THR A 400 -86.72 -24.24 69.40
C THR A 400 -86.98 -24.09 70.90
N GLU A 401 -87.85 -23.15 71.27
CA GLU A 401 -88.08 -22.81 72.69
C GLU A 401 -88.60 -23.98 73.52
N ASN A 402 -89.29 -24.94 72.90
CA ASN A 402 -89.79 -26.14 73.56
C ASN A 402 -89.80 -27.34 72.59
N ALA A 403 -89.23 -28.47 73.00
CA ALA A 403 -89.40 -29.75 72.33
C ALA A 403 -90.26 -30.67 73.21
N THR A 404 -91.43 -31.09 72.72
CA THR A 404 -92.30 -32.00 73.47
C THR A 404 -91.89 -33.44 73.18
N VAL A 405 -91.36 -34.14 74.19
CA VAL A 405 -91.17 -35.60 74.15
C VAL A 405 -92.19 -36.21 75.12
N GLY A 406 -93.36 -36.61 74.60
CA GLY A 406 -94.41 -37.32 75.34
C GLY A 406 -94.90 -36.66 76.64
N VAL A 407 -96.03 -35.93 76.60
CA VAL A 407 -96.83 -35.34 77.71
C VAL A 407 -96.08 -34.54 78.81
N LEU A 408 -94.74 -34.47 78.83
CA LEU A 408 -93.97 -33.74 79.83
C LEU A 408 -93.21 -32.58 79.17
N LEU A 409 -93.62 -31.35 79.52
CA LEU A 409 -92.93 -30.12 79.13
C LEU A 409 -91.71 -29.93 80.05
N ILE A 410 -90.50 -29.99 79.49
CA ILE A 410 -89.26 -29.64 80.21
C ILE A 410 -88.88 -28.22 79.79
N MET A 411 -89.06 -27.25 80.69
CA MET A 411 -88.52 -25.90 80.52
C MET A 411 -87.02 -25.90 80.86
N ALA A 412 -86.17 -25.43 79.96
CA ALA A 412 -84.76 -25.19 80.27
C ALA A 412 -84.62 -23.87 81.05
N LEU A 413 -83.84 -23.88 82.15
CA LEU A 413 -83.55 -22.69 82.96
C LEU A 413 -82.73 -21.65 82.16
N PRO A 414 -82.94 -20.34 82.42
CA PRO A 414 -82.24 -19.27 81.72
C PRO A 414 -80.78 -19.18 82.15
N GLY A 415 -79.89 -18.97 81.17
CA GLY A 415 -78.51 -18.53 81.36
C GLY A 415 -78.38 -17.04 81.05
#